data_AF-Q4N8F9-F1
#
_entry.id   AF-Q4N8F9-F1
#
_cell.length_a   1.000
_cell.length_b   1.000
_cell.length_c   1.000
_cell.angle_alpha   90.00
_cell.angle_beta   90.00
_cell.angle_gamma   90.00
#
_symmetry.space_group_name_H-M   'P 1'
#
loop_
_entity.id
_entity.type
_entity.pdbx_description
1 polymer ?
#
loop_
_entity_poly.entity_id
_entity_poly.type
_entity_poly.pdbx_seq_one_letter_code
_entity_poly.pdbx_strand_id
1 'polypeptide(L)'
;MTFDNLIDMDNDSPLLDQYQSYDYPPKNEKNMLRSLSFLSACSLCFVSFLNALNVFSMLNPSLYLLNLVQGFFGLLIVVTTGDGYSFLEKYNNVVEAYMGFLSVKRGRGVFFVLVALLSYTLVNLSTLYYVELLAFAVLAVLTLV
;
A
#
# COMPACT_ATOMS: atom_id res chain seq x y z
N MET A 1 -37.81 -13.27 -46.31
CA MET A 1 -36.41 -13.51 -45.90
C MET A 1 -36.07 -12.43 -44.91
N THR A 2 -35.91 -12.85 -43.66
CA THR A 2 -35.86 -12.05 -42.44
C THR A 2 -34.47 -11.46 -42.21
N PHE A 3 -34.44 -10.36 -41.46
CA PHE A 3 -33.27 -9.58 -41.02
C PHE A 3 -32.36 -10.32 -40.01
N ASP A 4 -32.23 -11.65 -40.10
CA ASP A 4 -31.57 -12.47 -39.08
C ASP A 4 -30.05 -12.67 -39.31
N ASN A 5 -29.51 -12.25 -40.46
CA ASN A 5 -28.13 -12.54 -40.84
C ASN A 5 -27.12 -11.41 -40.57
N LEU A 6 -27.46 -10.41 -39.74
CA LEU A 6 -26.59 -9.27 -39.43
C LEU A 6 -25.99 -9.30 -38.01
N ILE A 7 -26.26 -10.34 -37.22
CA ILE A 7 -25.86 -10.40 -35.80
C ILE A 7 -24.59 -11.24 -35.56
N ASP A 8 -24.16 -12.06 -36.52
CA ASP A 8 -23.06 -13.02 -36.30
C ASP A 8 -21.66 -12.55 -36.77
N MET A 9 -21.50 -11.29 -37.22
CA MET A 9 -20.25 -10.84 -37.83
C MET A 9 -19.39 -9.88 -36.99
N ASP A 10 -19.76 -9.61 -35.74
CA ASP A 10 -19.04 -8.68 -34.84
C ASP A 10 -18.33 -9.35 -33.65
N ASN A 11 -18.44 -10.67 -33.47
CA ASN A 11 -18.00 -11.32 -32.23
C ASN A 11 -16.61 -12.00 -32.25
N ASP A 12 -16.00 -12.19 -33.40
CA ASP A 12 -14.71 -12.89 -33.50
C ASP A 12 -13.56 -11.92 -33.83
N SER A 13 -13.34 -10.92 -32.96
CA SER A 13 -12.12 -10.11 -33.01
C SER A 13 -11.00 -10.83 -32.25
N PRO A 14 -10.01 -11.47 -32.92
CA PRO A 14 -8.91 -12.19 -32.27
C PRO A 14 -8.01 -11.29 -31.40
N LEU A 15 -8.17 -9.97 -31.50
CA LEU A 15 -7.51 -8.99 -30.63
C LEU A 15 -8.08 -8.98 -29.20
N LEU A 16 -9.36 -9.35 -29.01
CA LEU A 16 -9.99 -9.43 -27.69
C LEU A 16 -9.50 -10.65 -26.90
N ASP A 17 -9.31 -11.79 -27.57
CA ASP A 17 -8.71 -12.99 -26.97
C ASP A 17 -7.25 -12.75 -26.55
N GLN A 18 -6.51 -11.97 -27.35
CA GLN A 18 -5.14 -11.57 -27.02
C GLN A 18 -5.08 -10.60 -25.82
N TYR A 19 -6.14 -9.84 -25.57
CA TYR A 19 -6.27 -8.99 -24.37
C TYR A 19 -6.74 -9.78 -23.13
N GLN A 20 -7.55 -10.82 -23.30
CA GLN A 20 -7.93 -11.74 -22.22
C GLN A 20 -6.79 -12.66 -21.78
N SER A 21 -5.78 -12.86 -22.63
CA SER A 21 -4.55 -13.60 -22.36
C SER A 21 -3.56 -12.89 -21.42
N TYR A 22 -3.77 -11.64 -21.05
CA TYR A 22 -3.02 -11.08 -19.93
C TYR A 22 -3.57 -11.69 -18.65
N ASP A 23 -2.78 -12.58 -18.04
CA ASP A 23 -2.95 -13.09 -16.68
C ASP A 23 -3.26 -11.94 -15.71
N TYR A 24 -4.53 -11.58 -15.59
CA TYR A 24 -5.01 -10.73 -14.52
C TYR A 24 -5.06 -11.65 -13.30
N PRO A 25 -4.17 -11.46 -12.30
CA PRO A 25 -4.29 -12.24 -11.07
C PRO A 25 -5.70 -12.00 -10.50
N PRO A 26 -6.32 -13.04 -9.94
CA PRO A 26 -7.73 -13.01 -9.57
C PRO A 26 -8.02 -11.76 -8.74
N LYS A 27 -9.12 -11.07 -9.08
CA LYS A 27 -9.55 -9.78 -8.48
C LYS A 27 -9.45 -9.78 -6.94
N ASN A 28 -9.61 -10.94 -6.30
CA ASN A 28 -9.45 -11.14 -4.86
C ASN A 28 -8.03 -10.94 -4.30
N GLU A 29 -6.97 -11.35 -5.00
CA GLU A 29 -5.60 -11.23 -4.48
C GLU A 29 -5.14 -9.77 -4.41
N LYS A 30 -5.46 -8.98 -5.43
CA LYS A 30 -5.23 -7.53 -5.45
C LYS A 30 -5.97 -6.84 -4.30
N ASN A 31 -7.19 -7.27 -4.00
CA ASN A 31 -8.00 -6.71 -2.92
C ASN A 31 -7.47 -7.13 -1.53
N MET A 32 -6.97 -8.36 -1.39
CA MET A 32 -6.45 -8.87 -0.13
C MET A 32 -5.12 -8.19 0.25
N LEU A 33 -4.18 -8.09 -0.68
CA LEU A 33 -2.92 -7.35 -0.48
C LEU A 33 -3.18 -5.88 -0.16
N ARG A 34 -4.13 -5.26 -0.87
CA ARG A 34 -4.55 -3.88 -0.62
C ARG A 34 -5.15 -3.71 0.77
N SER A 35 -6.07 -4.58 1.18
CA SER A 35 -6.66 -4.57 2.52
C SER A 35 -5.62 -4.78 3.62
N LEU A 36 -4.70 -5.73 3.44
CA LEU A 36 -3.63 -6.02 4.40
C LEU A 36 -2.64 -4.86 4.52
N SER A 37 -2.29 -4.23 3.39
CA SER A 37 -1.46 -3.02 3.36
C SER A 37 -2.14 -1.87 4.12
N PHE A 38 -3.43 -1.66 3.88
CA PHE A 38 -4.21 -0.62 4.54
C PHE A 38 -4.29 -0.86 6.05
N LEU A 39 -4.57 -2.10 6.47
CA LEU A 39 -4.65 -2.48 7.87
C LEU A 39 -3.31 -2.33 8.59
N SER A 40 -2.21 -2.78 7.97
CA SER A 40 -0.85 -2.60 8.52
C SER A 40 -0.48 -1.13 8.64
N ALA A 41 -0.85 -0.30 7.66
CA ALA A 41 -0.58 1.14 7.71
C ALA A 41 -1.40 1.85 8.80
N CYS A 42 -2.65 1.45 9.02
CA CYS A 42 -3.46 1.93 10.14
C CYS A 42 -2.86 1.52 11.49
N SER A 43 -2.41 0.28 11.63
CA SER A 43 -1.71 -0.21 12.82
C SER A 43 -0.44 0.61 13.08
N LEU A 44 0.37 0.84 12.05
CA LEU A 44 1.59 1.64 12.14
C LEU A 44 1.33 3.09 12.56
N CYS A 45 0.26 3.72 12.05
CA CYS A 45 -0.16 5.05 12.51
C CYS A 45 -0.55 5.04 13.99
N PHE A 46 -1.28 4.00 14.43
CA PHE A 46 -1.71 3.86 15.80
C PHE A 46 -0.54 3.64 16.78
N VAL A 47 0.39 2.73 16.44
CA VAL A 47 1.61 2.49 17.21
C VAL A 47 2.47 3.76 17.30
N SER A 48 2.58 4.50 16.20
CA SER A 48 3.34 5.76 16.16
C SER A 48 2.69 6.84 17.04
N PHE A 49 1.36 6.90 17.06
CA PHE A 49 0.59 7.79 17.93
C PHE A 49 0.75 7.42 19.41
N LEU A 50 0.64 6.14 19.77
CA LEU A 50 0.85 5.69 21.14
C LEU A 50 2.27 5.99 21.65
N ASN A 51 3.28 5.78 20.81
CA ASN A 51 4.66 6.14 21.16
C ASN A 51 4.91 7.65 21.20
N ALA A 52 4.12 8.45 20.47
CA ALA A 52 4.15 9.89 20.62
C ALA A 52 3.53 10.34 21.96
N LEU A 53 2.47 9.68 22.42
CA LEU A 53 1.91 9.99 23.75
C LEU A 53 2.80 9.53 24.91
N ASN A 54 3.76 8.64 24.65
CA ASN A 54 4.66 8.12 25.66
C ASN A 54 5.83 9.11 25.92
N VAL A 55 5.55 10.15 26.71
CA VAL A 55 6.47 11.25 27.07
C VAL A 55 7.71 10.78 27.87
N PHE A 56 7.74 9.53 28.34
CA PHE A 56 8.86 8.98 29.11
C PHE A 56 10.16 8.77 28.31
N SER A 57 10.15 8.98 26.98
CA SER A 57 11.32 8.82 26.11
C SER A 57 12.00 10.15 25.71
N MET A 58 12.05 11.12 26.64
CA MET A 58 12.83 12.36 26.50
C MET A 58 14.35 12.14 26.29
N LEU A 59 14.83 10.89 26.39
CA LEU A 59 16.25 10.54 26.26
C LEU A 59 16.80 10.57 24.83
N ASN A 60 15.97 10.43 23.78
CA ASN A 60 16.44 10.34 22.40
C ASN A 60 15.54 11.11 21.41
N PRO A 61 15.74 12.44 21.22
CA PRO A 61 14.90 13.25 20.34
C PRO A 61 14.94 12.80 18.87
N SER A 62 16.04 12.19 18.43
CA SER A 62 16.20 11.65 17.07
C SER A 62 15.25 10.49 16.78
N LEU A 63 15.07 9.56 17.72
CA LEU A 63 14.16 8.42 17.58
C LEU A 63 12.69 8.87 17.55
N TYR A 64 12.38 9.96 18.24
CA TYR A 64 11.04 10.54 18.23
C TYR A 64 10.72 11.25 16.89
N LEU A 65 11.72 11.93 16.31
CA LEU A 65 11.62 12.47 14.95
C LEU A 65 11.38 11.34 13.94
N LEU A 66 12.12 10.24 14.06
CA LEU A 66 11.96 9.05 13.23
C LEU A 66 10.57 8.40 13.42
N ASN A 67 10.03 8.38 14.63
CA ASN A 67 8.63 7.96 14.89
C ASN A 67 7.61 8.84 14.13
N LEU A 68 7.80 10.15 14.13
CA LEU A 68 6.92 11.06 13.38
C LEU A 68 6.98 10.77 11.87
N VAL A 69 8.19 10.65 11.32
CA VAL A 69 8.41 10.28 9.91
C VAL A 69 7.74 8.94 9.59
N GLN A 70 7.87 7.97 10.49
CA GLN A 70 7.25 6.67 10.33
C GLN A 70 5.72 6.78 10.30
N GLY A 71 5.11 7.51 11.23
CA GLY A 71 3.67 7.77 11.22
C GLY A 71 3.21 8.46 9.92
N PHE A 72 4.00 9.39 9.39
CA PHE A 72 3.73 10.03 8.10
C PHE A 72 3.76 9.04 6.93
N PHE A 73 4.72 8.12 6.92
CA PHE A 73 4.76 7.05 5.92
C PHE A 73 3.57 6.10 6.04
N GLY A 74 3.12 5.78 7.26
CA GLY A 74 1.87 5.06 7.48
C GLY A 74 0.67 5.79 6.85
N LEU A 75 0.55 7.09 7.08
CA LEU A 75 -0.52 7.90 6.48
C LEU A 75 -0.47 7.91 4.95
N LEU A 76 0.73 8.01 4.35
CA LEU A 76 0.89 7.92 2.89
C LEU A 76 0.38 6.57 2.36
N ILE A 77 0.67 5.47 3.04
CA ILE A 77 0.20 4.14 2.63
C ILE A 77 -1.31 4.03 2.78
N VAL A 78 -1.89 4.55 3.86
CA VAL A 78 -3.34 4.62 4.07
C VAL A 78 -4.01 5.40 2.94
N VAL A 79 -3.47 6.56 2.57
CA VAL A 79 -4.01 7.42 1.50
C VAL A 79 -3.93 6.75 0.13
N THR A 80 -2.78 6.17 -0.20
CA THR A 80 -2.56 5.51 -1.50
C THR A 80 -3.30 4.19 -1.67
N THR A 81 -3.63 3.52 -0.55
CA THR A 81 -4.34 2.23 -0.56
C THR A 81 -5.85 2.41 -0.34
N GLY A 82 -6.25 3.56 0.19
CA GLY A 82 -7.61 3.96 0.51
C GLY A 82 -8.33 4.70 -0.61
N ASP A 83 -7.84 4.67 -1.85
CA ASP A 83 -8.46 5.26 -3.06
C ASP A 83 -9.90 4.75 -3.34
N GLY A 84 -10.38 3.74 -2.61
CA GLY A 84 -11.77 3.29 -2.64
C GLY A 84 -12.73 4.16 -1.80
N TYR A 85 -12.23 5.10 -1.00
CA TYR A 85 -13.03 6.00 -0.18
C TYR A 85 -13.03 7.41 -0.77
N SER A 86 -14.22 7.94 -1.06
CA SER A 86 -14.43 9.28 -1.67
C SER A 86 -13.71 10.43 -0.93
N PHE A 87 -13.48 10.30 0.39
CA PHE A 87 -12.76 11.31 1.17
C PHE A 87 -11.24 11.30 0.92
N LEU A 88 -10.67 10.14 0.60
CA LEU A 88 -9.22 9.98 0.39
C LEU A 88 -8.81 10.22 -1.07
N GLU A 89 -9.75 10.19 -2.01
CA GLU A 89 -9.50 10.39 -3.44
C GLU A 89 -8.79 11.73 -3.75
N LYS A 90 -9.20 12.81 -3.07
CA LYS A 90 -8.57 14.14 -3.22
C LYS A 90 -7.11 14.15 -2.76
N TYR A 91 -6.79 13.37 -1.72
CA TYR A 91 -5.42 13.25 -1.20
C TYR A 91 -4.60 12.26 -2.02
N ASN A 92 -5.23 11.21 -2.54
CA ASN A 92 -4.59 10.24 -3.41
C ASN A 92 -4.06 10.90 -4.69
N ASN A 93 -4.85 11.78 -5.34
CA ASN A 93 -4.37 12.54 -6.52
C ASN A 93 -3.14 13.40 -6.23
N VAL A 94 -3.03 13.96 -5.02
CA VAL A 94 -1.85 14.73 -4.61
C VAL A 94 -0.66 13.78 -4.38
N VAL A 95 -0.87 12.67 -3.67
CA VAL A 95 0.20 11.70 -3.41
C VAL A 95 0.68 11.04 -4.71
N GLU A 96 -0.20 10.76 -5.66
CA GLU A 96 0.16 10.21 -6.97
C GLU A 96 0.96 11.22 -7.80
N ALA A 97 0.65 12.52 -7.72
CA ALA A 97 1.41 13.57 -8.39
C ALA A 97 2.84 13.73 -7.84
N TYR A 98 3.05 13.59 -6.53
CA TYR A 98 4.37 13.77 -5.89
C TYR A 98 5.14 12.47 -5.65
N MET A 99 4.45 11.35 -5.51
CA MET A 99 4.98 10.01 -5.22
C MET A 99 4.38 8.96 -6.16
N GLY A 100 4.38 9.22 -7.47
CA GLY A 100 3.92 8.24 -8.48
C GLY A 100 4.66 6.90 -8.44
N PHE A 101 5.81 6.82 -7.76
CA PHE A 101 6.49 5.55 -7.50
C PHE A 101 5.73 4.62 -6.53
N LEU A 102 4.85 5.14 -5.66
CA LEU A 102 3.96 4.33 -4.81
C LEU A 102 2.85 3.65 -5.63
N SER A 103 2.47 4.22 -6.78
CA SER A 103 1.50 3.61 -7.70
C SER A 103 2.09 2.41 -8.46
N VAL A 104 3.42 2.32 -8.58
CA VAL A 104 4.12 1.24 -9.25
C VAL A 104 4.40 0.09 -8.28
N LYS A 105 4.03 -1.16 -8.63
CA LYS A 105 4.23 -2.35 -7.77
C LYS A 105 5.64 -2.46 -7.17
N ARG A 106 6.68 -2.34 -8.01
CA ARG A 106 8.09 -2.40 -7.55
C ARG A 106 8.48 -1.21 -6.66
N GLY A 107 8.03 0.01 -7.00
CA GLY A 107 8.34 1.20 -6.20
C GLY A 107 7.69 1.15 -4.82
N ARG A 108 6.46 0.65 -4.76
CA ARG A 108 5.74 0.36 -3.51
C ARG A 108 6.43 -0.71 -2.66
N GLY A 109 6.94 -1.78 -3.28
CA GLY A 109 7.70 -2.81 -2.57
C GLY A 109 8.98 -2.27 -1.95
N VAL A 110 9.76 -1.45 -2.69
CA VAL A 110 10.94 -0.76 -2.15
C VAL A 110 10.56 0.19 -1.00
N PHE A 111 9.43 0.88 -1.11
CA PHE A 111 8.92 1.73 -0.03
C PHE A 111 8.59 0.92 1.24
N PHE A 112 7.98 -0.26 1.11
CA PHE A 112 7.73 -1.15 2.24
C PHE A 112 9.02 -1.67 2.89
N VAL A 113 10.06 -1.94 2.11
CA VAL A 113 11.39 -2.28 2.66
C VAL A 113 11.94 -1.11 3.50
N LEU A 114 11.83 0.12 3.00
CA LEU A 114 12.27 1.31 3.72
C LEU A 114 11.50 1.46 5.04
N VAL A 115 10.17 1.30 5.02
CA VAL A 115 9.33 1.32 6.22
C VAL A 115 9.74 0.23 7.21
N ALA A 116 10.01 -1.00 6.75
CA ALA A 116 10.46 -2.09 7.61
C ALA A 116 11.84 -1.80 8.25
N LEU A 117 12.77 -1.20 7.50
CA LEU A 117 14.10 -0.82 7.99
C LEU A 117 14.01 0.32 9.02
N LEU A 118 13.10 1.27 8.80
CA LEU A 118 12.78 2.31 9.76
C LEU A 118 12.19 1.69 11.03
N SER A 119 11.19 0.79 10.91
CA SER A 119 10.63 0.01 12.03
C SER A 119 11.70 -0.71 12.85
N TYR A 120 12.69 -1.32 12.21
CA TYR A 120 13.81 -1.99 12.89
C TYR A 120 14.55 -1.04 13.84
N THR A 121 14.83 0.17 13.37
CA THR A 121 15.52 1.19 14.15
C THR A 121 14.67 1.64 15.34
N LEU A 122 13.36 1.72 15.16
CA LEU A 122 12.39 2.11 16.19
C LEU A 122 12.05 0.99 17.19
N VAL A 123 12.44 -0.27 16.96
CA VAL A 123 12.28 -1.36 17.94
C VAL A 123 12.93 -0.99 19.28
N ASN A 124 14.05 -0.24 19.24
CA ASN A 124 14.71 0.26 20.44
C ASN A 124 13.83 1.22 21.26
N LEU A 125 12.87 1.89 20.63
CA LEU A 125 11.93 2.82 21.27
C LEU A 125 10.69 2.10 21.80
N SER A 126 10.20 1.10 21.07
CA SER A 126 9.05 0.29 21.49
C SER A 126 9.04 -1.06 20.80
N THR A 127 8.76 -2.12 21.57
CA THR A 127 8.64 -3.49 21.04
C THR A 127 7.49 -3.65 20.06
N LEU A 128 6.51 -2.73 20.05
CA LEU A 128 5.39 -2.73 19.10
C LEU A 128 5.86 -2.61 17.65
N TYR A 129 6.97 -1.90 17.38
CA TYR A 129 7.53 -1.81 16.02
C TYR A 129 8.09 -3.13 15.50
N TYR A 130 8.32 -4.11 16.38
CA TYR A 130 8.75 -5.44 15.94
C TYR A 130 7.64 -6.14 15.14
N VAL A 131 6.38 -5.96 15.54
CA VAL A 131 5.23 -6.51 14.81
C VAL A 131 5.07 -5.80 13.46
N GLU A 132 5.24 -4.48 13.44
CA GLU A 132 5.19 -3.68 12.21
C GLU A 132 6.32 -4.06 11.25
N LEU A 133 7.54 -4.28 11.76
CA LEU A 133 8.66 -4.76 10.96
C LEU A 133 8.32 -6.06 10.22
N LEU A 134 7.75 -7.04 10.93
CA LEU A 134 7.37 -8.32 10.32
C LEU A 134 6.27 -8.13 9.27
N ALA A 135 5.24 -7.34 9.59
CA ALA A 135 4.13 -7.08 8.67
C ALA A 135 4.61 -6.41 7.36
N PHE A 136 5.43 -5.37 7.46
CA PHE A 136 5.97 -4.66 6.29
C PHE A 136 7.04 -5.46 5.55
N ALA A 137 7.81 -6.32 6.23
CA ALA A 137 8.73 -7.25 5.57
C ALA A 137 7.99 -8.27 4.70
N VAL A 138 6.90 -8.87 5.22
CA VAL A 138 6.06 -9.80 4.44
C VAL A 138 5.42 -9.07 3.25
N LEU A 139 4.86 -7.89 3.46
CA LEU A 139 4.29 -7.07 2.38
C LEU A 139 5.32 -6.68 1.33
N ALA A 140 6.55 -6.35 1.72
CA ALA A 140 7.64 -6.04 0.81
C ALA A 140 7.99 -7.25 -0.07
N VAL A 141 8.13 -8.44 0.52
CA VAL A 141 8.40 -9.68 -0.22
C VAL A 141 7.27 -9.97 -1.20
N LEU A 142 6.01 -9.89 -0.76
CA LEU A 142 4.84 -10.15 -1.61
C LEU A 142 4.64 -9.13 -2.75
N THR A 143 5.24 -7.94 -2.66
CA THR A 143 5.12 -6.91 -3.70
C THR A 143 6.34 -6.82 -4.61
N LEU A 144 7.49 -7.38 -4.20
CA LEU A 144 8.72 -7.45 -4.98
C LEU A 144 8.85 -8.74 -5.80
N VAL A 145 8.32 -9.85 -5.32
CA VAL A 145 8.21 -11.14 -6.04
C VAL A 145 7.12 -11.04 -7.10
#